data_AF-X0Y4Y2-F1
#
_entry.id   AF-X0Y4Y2-F1
#
_cell.length_a   1.000
_cell.length_b   1.000
_cell.length_c   1.000
_cell.angle_alpha   90.00
_cell.angle_beta   90.00
_cell.angle_gamma   90.00
#
_symmetry.space_group_name_H-M   'P 1'
#
loop_
_entity.id
_entity.type
_entity.pdbx_description
1 polymer ?
#
loop_
_entity_poly.entity_id
_entity_poly.type
_entity_poly.pdbx_seq_one_letter_code
_entity_poly.pdbx_strand_id
1 'polypeptide(L)'
;MLKKFKHQTPGIPASPYGPLDGDGVRKVADAALEVLAKSGMAVYSPTAFEALRAAGAQVDAESHIVRFPRSLVEDAIDSNPSSITLFSRNGEHDVVLEKDRVHYATGGTAIYVLDPDTGKRRPSTTEDVILNARMVDALEHIHAFTINVFPNEIEQK
;
A
#
# COMPACT_ATOMS: atom_id res chain seq x y z
N MET A 1 8.97 9.90 -34.76
CA MET A 1 8.93 9.01 -33.58
C MET A 1 9.52 9.79 -32.40
N LEU A 2 8.69 10.17 -31.43
CA LEU A 2 9.19 10.74 -30.18
C LEU A 2 10.00 9.65 -29.46
N LYS A 3 11.24 9.95 -29.07
CA LYS A 3 11.99 9.12 -28.12
C LYS A 3 11.14 9.05 -26.86
N LYS A 4 10.53 7.89 -26.56
CA LYS A 4 9.94 7.65 -25.24
C LYS A 4 11.10 7.78 -24.25
N PHE A 5 11.05 8.79 -23.39
CA PHE A 5 11.88 8.85 -22.17
C PHE A 5 11.37 7.73 -21.27
N LYS A 6 11.84 6.50 -21.52
CA LYS A 6 11.49 5.32 -20.74
C LYS A 6 12.28 5.34 -19.44
N HIS A 7 11.63 4.98 -18.34
CA HIS A 7 12.21 4.76 -17.01
C HIS A 7 13.54 4.00 -17.11
N GLN A 8 14.68 4.70 -17.09
CA GLN A 8 15.97 4.02 -17.24
C GLN A 8 16.32 3.19 -15.99
N THR A 9 15.75 3.54 -14.84
CA THR A 9 15.76 2.77 -13.59
C THR A 9 14.60 3.24 -12.69
N PRO A 10 13.57 2.41 -12.41
CA PRO A 10 12.48 2.81 -11.52
C PRO A 10 12.96 3.14 -10.10
N GLY A 11 12.43 4.21 -9.53
CA GLY A 11 12.71 4.62 -8.16
C GLY A 11 13.82 5.66 -8.05
N ILE A 12 13.69 6.52 -7.04
CA ILE A 12 14.56 7.67 -6.81
C ILE A 12 15.23 7.49 -5.44
N PRO A 13 16.57 7.61 -5.34
CA PRO A 13 17.23 7.63 -4.04
C PRO A 13 16.74 8.80 -3.20
N ALA A 14 16.40 8.54 -1.94
CA ALA A 14 15.98 9.58 -1.01
C ALA A 14 16.54 9.31 0.39
N SER A 15 16.78 10.38 1.15
CA SER A 15 17.08 10.27 2.58
C SER A 15 15.79 10.51 3.36
N PRO A 16 15.43 9.65 4.33
CA PRO A 16 14.28 9.89 5.18
C PRO A 16 14.52 11.14 6.04
N TYR A 17 13.46 11.93 6.21
CA TYR A 17 13.43 12.98 7.22
C TYR A 17 13.15 12.34 8.59
N GLY A 18 14.09 12.44 9.52
CA GLY A 18 13.99 11.87 10.87
C GLY A 18 13.76 12.94 11.93
N PRO A 19 12.50 13.34 12.22
CA PRO A 19 12.20 14.36 13.22
C PRO A 19 12.30 13.87 14.67
N LEU A 20 12.39 12.55 14.89
CA LEU A 20 12.49 11.93 16.22
C LEU A 20 13.88 11.34 16.42
N ASP A 21 14.41 11.49 17.63
CA ASP A 21 15.61 10.77 18.06
C ASP A 21 15.30 9.30 18.39
N GLY A 22 16.32 8.53 18.75
CA GLY A 22 16.17 7.11 19.05
C GLY A 22 15.22 6.83 20.21
N ASP A 23 15.18 7.69 21.23
CA ASP A 23 14.26 7.56 22.36
C ASP A 23 12.82 7.83 21.95
N GLY A 24 12.60 8.87 21.14
CA GLY A 24 11.29 9.21 20.57
C GLY A 24 10.74 8.08 19.70
N VAL A 25 11.57 7.48 18.83
CA VAL A 25 11.19 6.32 18.01
C VAL A 25 10.80 5.13 18.89
N ARG A 26 11.63 4.78 19.89
CA ARG A 26 11.33 3.68 20.83
C ARG A 26 10.02 3.91 21.56
N LYS A 27 9.79 5.12 22.07
CA LYS A 27 8.55 5.47 22.79
C LYS A 27 7.30 5.27 21.94
N VAL A 28 7.33 5.66 20.67
CA VAL A 28 6.19 5.47 19.75
C VAL A 28 5.98 3.99 19.45
N ALA A 29 7.06 3.25 19.16
CA ALA A 29 6.98 1.81 18.89
C ALA A 29 6.45 1.03 20.11
N ASP A 30 6.95 1.33 21.31
CA ASP A 30 6.52 0.70 22.55
C ASP A 30 5.04 0.94 22.83
N ALA A 31 4.57 2.18 22.63
CA ALA A 31 3.16 2.52 22.79
C ALA A 31 2.25 1.79 21.78
N ALA A 32 2.69 1.67 20.51
CA ALA A 32 1.94 0.92 19.50
C ALA A 32 1.83 -0.58 19.86
N LEU A 33 2.93 -1.19 20.31
CA LEU A 33 2.95 -2.58 20.78
C LEU A 33 2.07 -2.76 22.03
N GLU A 34 2.05 -1.80 22.94
CA GLU A 34 1.17 -1.83 24.12
C GLU A 34 -0.31 -1.77 23.72
N VAL A 35 -0.68 -0.93 22.76
CA VAL A 35 -2.06 -0.86 22.23
C VAL A 35 -2.46 -2.19 21.61
N LEU A 36 -1.61 -2.79 20.77
CA LEU A 36 -1.88 -4.09 20.15
C LEU A 36 -2.00 -5.22 21.20
N ALA A 37 -1.19 -5.18 22.27
CA ALA A 37 -1.21 -6.21 23.32
C ALA A 37 -2.40 -6.06 24.28
N LYS A 38 -2.79 -4.84 24.66
CA LYS A 38 -3.84 -4.58 25.66
C LYS A 38 -5.21 -4.40 25.02
N SER A 39 -5.30 -3.54 24.01
CA SER A 39 -6.56 -3.19 23.34
C SER A 39 -6.86 -4.14 22.18
N GLY A 40 -5.85 -4.48 21.38
CA GLY A 40 -6.00 -5.33 20.20
C GLY A 40 -6.74 -4.64 19.04
N MET A 41 -7.26 -5.46 18.13
CA MET A 41 -7.99 -5.03 16.94
C MET A 41 -9.19 -5.95 16.69
N ALA A 42 -10.31 -5.40 16.25
CA ALA A 42 -11.46 -6.20 15.82
C ALA A 42 -11.19 -6.86 14.45
N VAL A 43 -11.34 -8.18 14.36
CA VAL A 43 -11.08 -8.96 13.14
C VAL A 43 -12.31 -9.78 12.80
N TYR A 44 -13.08 -9.30 11.82
CA TYR A 44 -14.35 -9.93 11.41
C TYR A 44 -14.20 -10.97 10.29
N SER A 45 -13.05 -11.03 9.63
CA SER A 45 -12.77 -12.09 8.65
C SER A 45 -12.51 -13.41 9.40
N PRO A 46 -13.33 -14.46 9.23
CA PRO A 46 -13.13 -15.73 9.94
C PRO A 46 -11.76 -16.33 9.62
N THR A 47 -11.34 -16.25 8.35
CA THR A 47 -10.03 -16.74 7.90
C THR A 47 -8.88 -16.03 8.61
N ALA A 48 -8.96 -14.69 8.72
CA ALA A 48 -7.92 -13.92 9.40
C ALA A 48 -7.92 -14.17 10.92
N PHE A 49 -9.11 -14.26 11.53
CA PHE A 49 -9.26 -14.52 12.95
C PHE A 49 -8.62 -15.87 13.34
N GLU A 50 -8.91 -16.92 12.59
CA GLU A 50 -8.34 -18.25 12.82
C GLU A 50 -6.83 -18.30 12.55
N ALA A 51 -6.35 -17.62 11.50
CA ALA A 51 -4.91 -17.53 11.23
C ALA A 51 -4.15 -16.84 12.36
N LEU A 52 -4.70 -15.75 12.90
CA LEU A 52 -4.10 -15.02 14.02
C LEU A 52 -4.15 -15.83 15.32
N ARG A 53 -5.26 -16.54 15.59
CA ARG A 53 -5.37 -17.48 16.71
C ARG A 53 -4.30 -18.57 16.62
N ALA A 54 -4.13 -19.17 15.44
CA ALA A 54 -3.13 -20.21 15.20
C ALA A 54 -1.69 -19.68 15.32
N ALA A 55 -1.45 -18.42 14.98
CA ALA A 55 -0.17 -17.74 15.17
C ALA A 55 0.13 -17.39 16.63
N GLY A 56 -0.80 -17.64 17.57
CA GLY A 56 -0.59 -17.37 19.00
C GLY A 56 -1.12 -16.01 19.48
N ALA A 57 -1.92 -15.33 18.68
CA ALA A 57 -2.66 -14.16 19.16
C ALA A 57 -3.73 -14.56 20.18
N GLN A 58 -4.00 -13.69 21.14
CA GLN A 58 -5.07 -13.89 22.11
C GLN A 58 -6.38 -13.40 21.52
N VAL A 59 -7.35 -14.30 21.36
CA VAL A 59 -8.59 -13.99 20.66
C VAL A 59 -9.79 -14.04 21.60
N ASP A 60 -10.67 -13.06 21.44
CA ASP A 60 -12.01 -13.02 22.05
C ASP A 60 -13.03 -13.27 20.94
N ALA A 61 -13.68 -14.43 20.99
CA ALA A 61 -14.66 -14.84 19.98
C ALA A 61 -16.00 -14.11 20.11
N GLU A 62 -16.35 -13.61 21.30
CA GLU A 62 -17.59 -12.88 21.52
C GLU A 62 -17.47 -11.46 20.97
N SER A 63 -16.36 -10.78 21.28
CA SER A 63 -16.13 -9.41 20.84
C SER A 63 -15.41 -9.29 19.49
N HIS A 64 -14.96 -10.41 18.91
CA HIS A 64 -14.07 -10.46 17.73
C HIS A 64 -12.74 -9.69 17.90
N ILE A 65 -12.29 -9.44 19.13
CA ILE A 65 -11.05 -8.71 19.38
C ILE A 65 -9.88 -9.69 19.40
N VAL A 66 -8.86 -9.37 18.61
CA VAL A 66 -7.56 -10.07 18.58
C VAL A 66 -6.51 -9.17 19.24
N ARG A 67 -5.83 -9.68 20.26
CA ARG A 67 -4.71 -9.01 20.94
C ARG A 67 -3.40 -9.70 20.58
N PHE A 68 -2.37 -8.90 20.36
CA PHE A 68 -1.09 -9.36 19.82
C PHE A 68 -0.01 -9.22 20.88
N PRO A 69 0.52 -10.32 21.45
CA PRO A 69 1.69 -10.26 22.31
C PRO A 69 2.84 -9.57 21.58
N ARG A 70 3.66 -8.78 22.30
CA ARG A 70 4.80 -8.08 21.71
C ARG A 70 5.71 -9.02 20.90
N SER A 71 6.07 -10.17 21.48
CA SER A 71 6.95 -11.15 20.82
C SER A 71 6.37 -11.63 19.49
N LEU A 72 5.06 -11.84 19.40
CA LEU A 72 4.41 -12.23 18.16
C LEU A 72 4.58 -11.16 17.06
N VAL A 73 4.48 -9.89 17.43
CA VAL A 73 4.65 -8.77 16.49
C VAL A 73 6.12 -8.61 16.09
N GLU A 74 7.05 -8.69 17.05
CA GLU A 74 8.49 -8.59 16.82
C GLU A 74 8.99 -9.75 15.95
N ASP A 75 8.62 -10.99 16.26
CA ASP A 75 8.94 -12.18 15.44
C ASP A 75 8.39 -12.03 14.02
N ALA A 76 7.17 -11.50 13.87
CA ALA A 76 6.59 -11.23 12.57
C ALA A 76 7.43 -10.20 11.80
N ILE A 77 7.82 -9.08 12.42
CA ILE A 77 8.67 -8.05 11.80
C ILE A 77 10.02 -8.64 11.38
N ASP A 78 10.68 -9.39 12.26
CA ASP A 78 11.99 -10.01 11.99
C ASP A 78 11.95 -11.04 10.86
N SER A 79 10.80 -11.68 10.65
CA SER A 79 10.61 -12.63 9.54
C SER A 79 10.43 -11.97 8.16
N ASN A 80 10.21 -10.65 8.10
CA ASN A 80 9.98 -9.96 6.83
C ASN A 80 11.29 -9.70 6.06
N PRO A 81 11.27 -9.79 4.72
CA PRO A 81 12.44 -9.46 3.91
C PRO A 81 12.72 -7.95 3.92
N SER A 82 14.00 -7.56 3.82
CA SER A 82 14.40 -6.15 3.72
C SER A 82 14.15 -5.53 2.34
N SER A 83 13.76 -6.33 1.35
CA SER A 83 13.45 -5.90 -0.02
C SER A 83 12.41 -6.81 -0.67
N ILE A 84 11.50 -6.24 -1.47
CA ILE A 84 10.48 -6.95 -2.25
C ILE A 84 10.44 -6.37 -3.65
N THR A 85 10.40 -7.21 -4.69
CA THR A 85 10.26 -6.76 -6.08
C THR A 85 8.82 -6.95 -6.57
N LEU A 86 8.20 -5.88 -7.04
CA LEU A 86 6.97 -5.94 -7.83
C LEU A 86 7.36 -6.09 -9.30
N PHE A 87 7.17 -7.30 -9.82
CA PHE A 87 7.53 -7.63 -11.20
C PHE A 87 6.57 -7.02 -12.20
N SER A 88 7.13 -6.37 -13.21
CA SER A 88 6.42 -5.90 -14.39
C SER A 88 6.13 -7.05 -15.34
N ARG A 89 5.13 -6.88 -16.20
CA ARG A 89 4.72 -7.96 -17.15
C ARG A 89 5.82 -8.35 -18.14
N ASN A 90 6.76 -7.44 -18.43
CA ASN A 90 7.81 -7.62 -19.43
C ASN A 90 9.23 -7.59 -18.83
N GLY A 91 9.37 -7.45 -17.51
CA GLY A 91 10.66 -7.34 -16.81
C GLY A 91 11.38 -6.00 -16.97
N GLU A 92 10.80 -5.03 -17.69
CA GLU A 92 11.47 -3.76 -18.02
C GLU A 92 11.25 -2.68 -16.95
N HIS A 93 10.22 -2.85 -16.11
CA HIS A 93 9.74 -1.83 -15.18
C HIS A 93 9.53 -2.38 -13.77
N ASP A 94 10.38 -3.31 -13.36
CA ASP A 94 10.30 -3.91 -12.04
C ASP A 94 10.53 -2.85 -10.95
N VAL A 95 9.67 -2.86 -9.94
CA VAL A 95 9.72 -1.93 -8.81
C VAL A 95 10.31 -2.66 -7.61
N VAL A 96 11.57 -2.36 -7.31
CA VAL A 96 12.27 -2.92 -6.14
C VAL A 96 11.99 -2.03 -4.92
N LEU A 97 11.12 -2.51 -4.04
CA LEU A 97 10.79 -1.86 -2.77
C LEU A 97 11.87 -2.20 -1.75
N GLU A 98 12.76 -1.25 -1.49
CA GLU A 98 13.88 -1.40 -0.57
C GLU A 98 14.16 -0.09 0.14
N LYS A 99 15.06 -0.15 1.13
CA LYS A 99 15.45 1.01 1.92
C LYS A 99 15.93 2.17 1.03
N ASP A 100 15.46 3.38 1.33
CA ASP A 100 15.88 4.64 0.72
C ASP A 100 15.65 4.75 -0.80
N ARG A 101 14.81 3.87 -1.38
CA ARG A 101 14.39 3.90 -2.79
C ARG A 101 12.91 4.23 -2.91
N VAL A 102 12.61 5.44 -3.37
CA VAL A 102 11.24 5.97 -3.44
C VAL A 102 10.64 5.72 -4.81
N HIS A 103 9.46 5.09 -4.84
CA HIS A 103 8.68 4.89 -6.05
C HIS A 103 7.36 5.64 -5.95
N TYR A 104 7.11 6.54 -6.89
CA TYR A 104 5.76 7.08 -7.09
C TYR A 104 4.88 6.07 -7.80
N ALA A 105 3.66 5.92 -7.30
CA ALA A 105 2.60 5.12 -7.90
C ALA A 105 1.31 5.94 -7.89
N THR A 106 0.33 5.53 -8.67
CA THR A 106 -1.02 6.08 -8.50
C THR A 106 -1.62 5.66 -7.14
N GLY A 107 -2.39 6.57 -6.54
CA GLY A 107 -3.19 6.33 -5.34
C GLY A 107 -4.65 6.02 -5.70
N GLY A 108 -5.31 5.21 -4.87
CA GLY A 108 -6.47 4.40 -5.28
C GLY A 108 -7.88 5.00 -5.15
N THR A 109 -8.77 4.44 -5.97
CA THR A 109 -10.24 4.28 -5.84
C THR A 109 -11.09 5.54 -5.57
N ALA A 110 -10.77 6.68 -6.17
CA ALA A 110 -11.72 7.79 -6.21
C ALA A 110 -12.99 7.39 -6.99
N ILE A 111 -14.18 7.73 -6.49
CA ILE A 111 -15.46 7.39 -7.15
C ILE A 111 -15.94 8.46 -8.15
N TYR A 112 -15.21 9.56 -8.26
CA TYR A 112 -15.48 10.66 -9.20
C TYR A 112 -14.19 11.12 -9.86
N VAL A 113 -14.32 11.64 -11.07
CA VAL A 113 -13.26 12.35 -11.80
C VAL A 113 -13.67 13.78 -12.08
N LEU A 114 -12.68 14.64 -12.23
CA LEU A 114 -12.82 15.92 -12.91
C LEU A 114 -12.50 15.69 -14.38
N ASP A 115 -13.52 15.82 -15.23
CA ASP A 115 -13.37 15.65 -16.67
C ASP A 115 -12.42 16.72 -17.23
N PRO A 116 -11.31 16.34 -17.89
CA PRO A 116 -10.28 17.30 -18.28
C PRO A 116 -10.72 18.25 -19.41
N ASP A 117 -11.69 17.85 -20.23
CA ASP A 117 -12.18 18.64 -21.35
C ASP A 117 -13.24 19.66 -20.91
N THR A 118 -14.11 19.24 -20.00
CA THR A 118 -15.27 20.06 -19.57
C THR A 118 -15.10 20.72 -18.20
N GLY A 119 -14.13 20.28 -17.41
CA GLY A 119 -13.93 20.71 -16.02
C GLY A 119 -15.06 20.28 -15.09
N LYS A 120 -15.95 19.37 -15.50
CA LYS A 120 -17.09 18.93 -14.70
C LYS A 120 -16.75 17.69 -13.89
N ARG A 121 -17.22 17.67 -12.64
CA ARG A 121 -17.15 16.48 -11.78
C ARG A 121 -18.23 15.48 -12.20
N ARG A 122 -17.84 14.24 -12.47
CA ARG A 122 -18.75 13.13 -12.82
C ARG A 122 -18.29 11.81 -12.22
N PRO A 123 -19.18 10.81 -12.04
CA PRO A 123 -18.76 9.46 -11.68
C PRO A 123 -17.69 8.96 -12.64
N SER A 124 -16.68 8.28 -12.08
CA SER A 124 -15.65 7.64 -12.88
C SER A 124 -16.18 6.40 -13.60
N THR A 125 -15.61 6.15 -14.76
CA THR A 125 -15.88 4.98 -15.59
C THR A 125 -14.62 4.17 -15.89
N THR A 126 -14.79 3.03 -16.54
CA THR A 126 -13.71 2.20 -17.09
C THR A 126 -12.86 2.99 -18.08
N GLU A 127 -13.45 3.90 -18.85
CA GLU A 127 -12.68 4.77 -19.75
C GLU A 127 -11.71 5.68 -18.97
N ASP A 128 -12.09 6.16 -17.80
CA ASP A 128 -11.18 6.90 -16.93
C ASP A 128 -10.05 6.01 -16.41
N VAL A 129 -10.34 4.74 -16.06
CA VAL A 129 -9.31 3.76 -15.67
C VAL A 129 -8.32 3.54 -16.82
N ILE A 130 -8.81 3.37 -18.05
CA ILE A 130 -7.99 3.19 -19.25
C ILE A 130 -7.13 4.44 -19.50
N LEU A 131 -7.73 5.62 -19.41
CA LEU A 131 -7.02 6.89 -19.58
C LEU A 131 -5.89 7.03 -18.56
N ASN A 132 -6.18 6.76 -17.28
CA ASN A 132 -5.19 6.83 -16.21
C ASN A 132 -4.05 5.83 -16.41
N ALA A 133 -4.36 4.59 -16.84
CA ALA A 133 -3.34 3.61 -17.17
C ALA A 133 -2.42 4.07 -18.32
N ARG A 134 -3.00 4.66 -19.38
CA ARG A 134 -2.24 5.24 -20.50
C ARG A 134 -1.40 6.43 -20.08
N MET A 135 -1.91 7.29 -19.19
CA MET A 135 -1.16 8.40 -18.62
C MET A 135 0.05 7.88 -17.85
N VAL A 136 -0.14 6.89 -16.98
CA VAL A 136 0.97 6.29 -16.21
C VAL A 136 2.03 5.68 -17.13
N ASP A 137 1.64 4.95 -18.20
CA ASP A 137 2.61 4.43 -19.20
C ASP A 137 3.44 5.53 -19.89
N ALA A 138 2.91 6.77 -19.94
CA ALA A 138 3.57 7.90 -20.58
C ALA A 138 4.40 8.77 -19.61
N LEU A 139 4.16 8.68 -18.30
CA LEU A 139 4.77 9.55 -17.29
C LEU A 139 6.07 8.96 -16.75
N GLU A 140 7.20 9.61 -17.03
CA GLU A 140 8.56 9.16 -16.65
C GLU A 140 8.78 8.94 -15.14
N HIS A 141 7.98 9.58 -14.29
CA HIS A 141 8.17 9.54 -12.84
C HIS A 141 7.11 8.73 -12.09
N ILE A 142 6.20 8.05 -12.78
CA ILE A 142 5.23 7.14 -12.15
C ILE A 142 5.65 5.70 -12.44
N HIS A 143 6.05 4.96 -11.41
CA HIS A 143 6.73 3.67 -11.52
C HIS A 143 5.81 2.47 -11.40
N ALA A 144 4.64 2.64 -10.77
CA ALA A 144 3.64 1.59 -10.63
C ALA A 144 2.22 2.12 -10.85
N PHE A 145 1.39 1.28 -11.46
CA PHE A 145 -0.03 1.54 -11.64
C PHE A 145 -0.84 0.74 -10.64
N THR A 146 -1.62 1.44 -9.83
CA THR A 146 -2.77 0.90 -9.10
C THR A 146 -4.05 1.57 -9.63
N ILE A 147 -5.18 0.86 -9.55
CA ILE A 147 -6.46 1.42 -10.01
C ILE A 147 -6.80 2.65 -9.17
N ASN A 148 -6.78 3.81 -9.79
CA ASN A 148 -6.90 5.10 -9.11
C ASN A 148 -8.34 5.64 -9.05
N VAL A 149 -9.24 5.10 -9.86
CA VAL A 149 -10.66 5.44 -9.86
C VAL A 149 -11.53 4.19 -9.92
N PHE A 150 -12.69 4.23 -9.27
CA PHE A 150 -13.64 3.13 -9.27
C PHE A 150 -14.55 3.20 -10.52
N PRO A 151 -14.62 2.17 -11.37
CA PRO A 151 -15.52 2.16 -12.52
C PRO A 151 -16.97 1.92 -12.05
N ASN A 152 -17.75 2.99 -11.92
CA ASN A 152 -19.08 2.94 -11.28
C ASN A 152 -20.12 2.15 -12.08
N GLU A 153 -19.90 2.01 -13.39
CA GLU A 153 -20.80 1.35 -14.34
C GLU A 153 -20.64 -0.19 -14.37
N ILE A 154 -19.70 -0.77 -13.61
CA ILE A 154 -19.58 -2.21 -13.46
C ILE A 154 -20.55 -2.71 -12.39
N GLU A 155 -21.53 -3.49 -12.80
CA GLU A 155 -22.62 -3.98 -11.93
C GLU A 155 -22.22 -5.17 -11.05
N GLN A 156 -21.36 -6.07 -11.54
CA GLN A 156 -20.85 -7.21 -10.79
C GLN A 156 -19.52 -6.85 -10.14
N LYS A 157 -19.54 -6.72 -8.82
CA LYS A 157 -18.41 -6.28 -8.00
C LYS A 157 -17.85 -7.44 -7.19
#